data_AF-A0A2D6NXE4-F1
#
_entry.id   AF-A0A2D6NXE4-F1
#
_cell.length_a   1.000
_cell.length_b   1.000
_cell.length_c   1.000
_cell.angle_alpha   90.00
_cell.angle_beta   90.00
_cell.angle_gamma   90.00
#
_symmetry.space_group_name_H-M   'P 1'
#
loop_
_entity.id
_entity.type
_entity.pdbx_description
1 polymer ?
#
loop_
_entity_poly.entity_id
_entity_poly.type
_entity_poly.pdbx_seq_one_letter_code
_entity_poly.pdbx_strand_id
1 'polypeptide(L)'
;MELKIKIIIEILGSPKEHVEKTINGVMEELEKREIKILKKEVNKPKEVEKFFSTFADVEFECKDWDVLIDICFDFMPSVVEIIEPLELKFEGKKMEELLNDLLAKLHKNSMMMRNLHAENVQMKRELGRENG
;
A
#
# COMPACT_ATOMS: atom_id res chain seq x y z
N MET A 1 13.01 20.94 -0.24
CA MET A 1 12.08 20.87 0.90
C MET A 1 12.32 19.51 1.53
N GLU A 2 12.36 19.39 2.85
CA GLU A 2 12.56 18.08 3.49
C GLU A 2 11.21 17.69 4.08
N LEU A 3 10.59 16.67 3.51
CA LEU A 3 9.31 16.13 3.95
C LEU A 3 9.58 15.08 5.01
N LYS A 4 9.06 15.29 6.21
CA LYS A 4 9.14 14.30 7.28
C LYS A 4 7.80 13.58 7.37
N ILE A 5 7.82 12.29 7.09
CA ILE A 5 6.62 11.47 6.93
C ILE A 5 6.70 10.27 7.86
N LYS A 6 5.54 9.86 8.37
CA LYS A 6 5.33 8.59 9.04
C LYS A 6 4.33 7.75 8.25
N ILE A 7 4.65 6.48 8.04
CA ILE A 7 3.75 5.51 7.42
C ILE A 7 3.59 4.27 8.27
N ILE A 8 2.42 3.64 8.15
CA ILE A 8 2.19 2.30 8.69
C ILE A 8 1.85 1.38 7.52
N ILE A 9 2.58 0.27 7.42
CA ILE A 9 2.33 -0.79 6.45
C ILE A 9 1.86 -2.02 7.22
N GLU A 10 0.68 -2.52 6.88
CA GLU A 10 0.08 -3.70 7.50
C GLU A 10 -0.04 -4.84 6.49
N ILE A 11 0.26 -6.06 6.93
CA ILE A 11 0.14 -7.27 6.13
C ILE A 11 -0.66 -8.30 6.92
N LEU A 12 -1.73 -8.79 6.28
CA LEU A 12 -2.54 -9.91 6.74
C LEU A 12 -2.37 -11.08 5.78
N GLY A 13 -2.07 -12.27 6.29
CA GLY A 13 -1.89 -13.45 5.46
C GLY A 13 -1.70 -14.76 6.22
N SER A 14 -1.34 -15.82 5.50
CA SER A 14 -1.05 -17.14 6.07
C SER A 14 -0.12 -17.91 5.12
N PRO A 15 0.79 -18.77 5.60
CA PRO A 15 1.18 -18.99 7.00
C PRO A 15 2.06 -17.85 7.56
N LYS A 16 2.36 -17.90 8.86
CA LYS A 16 3.11 -16.86 9.58
C LYS A 16 4.43 -16.50 8.92
N GLU A 17 5.18 -17.48 8.43
CA GLU A 17 6.49 -17.30 7.81
C GLU A 17 6.40 -16.43 6.54
N HIS A 18 5.32 -16.57 5.77
CA HIS A 18 5.09 -15.75 4.59
C HIS A 18 4.80 -14.30 4.98
N VAL A 19 4.05 -14.08 6.05
CA VAL A 19 3.73 -12.73 6.55
C VAL A 19 5.01 -12.02 7.03
N GLU A 20 5.87 -12.71 7.78
CA GLU A 20 7.17 -12.18 8.21
C GLU A 20 8.09 -11.88 7.02
N LYS A 21 8.17 -12.80 6.05
CA LYS A 21 9.00 -12.60 4.87
C LYS A 21 8.53 -11.42 4.03
N THR A 22 7.23 -11.28 3.83
CA THR A 22 6.68 -10.18 3.02
C THR A 22 6.90 -8.83 3.69
N ILE A 23 6.66 -8.69 5.00
CA ILE A 23 6.88 -7.39 5.66
C ILE A 23 8.36 -6.99 5.61
N ASN A 24 9.28 -7.96 5.81
CA ASN A 24 10.71 -7.69 5.70
C ASN A 24 11.13 -7.33 4.27
N GLY A 25 10.60 -8.03 3.26
CA GLY A 25 10.85 -7.70 1.86
C GLY A 25 10.35 -6.29 1.49
N VAL A 26 9.18 -5.89 2.01
CA VAL A 26 8.69 -4.52 1.83
C VAL A 26 9.63 -3.51 2.49
N MET A 27 10.15 -3.78 3.68
CA MET A 27 11.13 -2.92 4.34
C MET A 27 12.44 -2.82 3.56
N GLU A 28 12.93 -3.93 2.99
CA GLU A 28 14.13 -3.96 2.15
C GLU A 28 13.96 -3.15 0.86
N GLU A 29 12.79 -3.24 0.20
CA GLU A 29 12.49 -2.42 -0.97
C GLU A 29 12.33 -0.93 -0.62
N LEU A 30 11.76 -0.63 0.54
CA LEU A 30 11.64 0.74 1.05
C LEU A 30 13.02 1.37 1.32
N GLU A 31 13.97 0.59 1.86
CA GLU A 31 15.36 1.02 2.06
C GLU A 31 16.12 1.32 0.77
N LYS A 32 15.69 0.77 -0.37
CA LYS A 32 16.27 1.06 -1.69
C LYS A 32 15.73 2.34 -2.32
N ARG A 33 14.69 2.96 -1.75
CA ARG A 33 14.13 4.22 -2.24
C ARG A 33 15.06 5.39 -1.88
N GLU A 34 14.92 6.50 -2.60
CA GLU A 34 15.65 7.75 -2.32
C GLU A 34 15.06 8.49 -1.12
N ILE A 35 15.04 7.82 0.04
CA ILE A 35 14.55 8.32 1.32
C ILE A 35 15.60 8.12 2.42
N LYS A 36 15.47 8.88 3.51
CA LYS A 36 16.29 8.72 4.71
C LYS A 36 15.40 8.20 5.84
N ILE A 37 15.54 6.92 6.17
CA ILE A 37 14.79 6.32 7.28
C ILE A 37 15.32 6.89 8.60
N LEU A 38 14.41 7.43 9.41
CA LEU A 38 14.67 7.97 10.74
C LEU A 38 14.36 6.94 11.84
N LYS A 39 13.24 6.24 11.69
CA LYS A 39 12.80 5.19 12.61
C LYS A 39 12.13 4.07 11.82
N LYS A 40 12.39 2.83 12.21
CA LYS A 40 11.75 1.63 11.65
C LYS A 40 11.47 0.65 12.77
N GLU A 41 10.21 0.27 12.94
CA GLU A 41 9.77 -0.70 13.94
C GLU A 41 8.85 -1.73 13.29
N VAL A 42 9.36 -2.95 13.11
CA VAL A 42 8.59 -4.08 12.58
C VAL A 42 8.07 -4.90 13.74
N ASN A 43 6.74 -5.03 13.83
CA ASN A 43 6.11 -5.82 14.86
C ASN A 43 6.18 -7.32 14.53
N LYS A 44 6.07 -8.16 15.57
CA LYS A 44 5.95 -9.61 15.36
C LYS A 44 4.52 -9.94 14.91
N PRO A 45 4.34 -10.90 13.97
CA PRO A 45 3.01 -11.29 13.57
C PRO A 45 2.22 -11.86 14.74
N LYS A 46 0.97 -11.46 14.83
CA LYS A 46 -0.03 -11.94 15.77
C LYS A 46 -1.09 -12.73 15.02
N GLU A 47 -1.58 -13.79 15.64
CA GLU A 47 -2.69 -14.56 15.09
C GLU A 47 -3.99 -13.75 15.18
N VAL A 48 -4.70 -13.68 14.06
CA VAL A 48 -5.99 -13.01 13.91
C VAL A 48 -6.92 -13.99 13.19
N GLU A 49 -7.81 -14.62 13.96
CA GLU A 49 -8.67 -15.72 13.50
C GLU A 49 -7.89 -16.88 12.88
N LYS A 50 -7.92 -17.03 11.55
CA LYS A 50 -7.22 -18.09 10.77
C LYS A 50 -5.98 -17.55 10.03
N PHE A 51 -5.63 -16.29 10.28
CA PHE A 51 -4.56 -15.57 9.60
C PHE A 51 -3.55 -15.02 10.62
N PHE A 52 -2.48 -14.46 10.10
CA PHE A 52 -1.47 -13.72 10.85
C PHE A 52 -1.44 -12.29 10.33
N SER A 53 -1.51 -11.31 11.24
CA SER A 53 -1.31 -9.89 10.93
C SER A 53 0.00 -9.41 11.52
N THR A 54 0.73 -8.59 10.76
CA THR A 54 1.87 -7.82 11.25
C THR A 54 1.84 -6.41 10.65
N PHE A 55 2.54 -5.48 11.29
CA PHE A 55 2.70 -4.14 10.75
C PHE A 55 4.10 -3.59 10.99
N ALA A 56 4.53 -2.69 10.12
CA ALA A 56 5.74 -1.91 10.26
C ALA A 56 5.38 -0.42 10.39
N ASP A 57 5.94 0.23 11.41
CA ASP A 57 5.90 1.67 11.62
C ASP A 57 7.23 2.27 11.13
N VAL A 58 7.16 3.17 10.15
CA VAL A 58 8.34 3.77 9.51
C VAL A 58 8.21 5.28 9.47
N GLU A 59 9.20 5.97 10.03
CA GLU A 59 9.39 7.42 9.89
C GLU A 59 10.58 7.66 8.97
N PHE A 60 10.42 8.54 7.97
CA PHE A 60 11.47 8.86 7.01
C PHE A 60 11.39 10.31 6.51
N GLU A 61 12.52 10.78 5.99
CA GLU A 61 12.64 12.04 5.26
C GLU A 61 12.73 11.77 3.76
N CYS A 62 12.02 12.56 2.95
CA CYS A 62 12.13 12.54 1.49
C CYS A 62 12.15 13.97 0.93
N LYS A 63 12.68 14.12 -0.30
CA LYS A 63 12.92 15.45 -0.89
C LYS A 63 11.70 16.04 -1.58
N ASP A 64 10.86 15.18 -2.16
CA ASP A 64 9.79 15.59 -3.06
C ASP A 64 8.54 14.71 -2.86
N TRP A 65 7.37 15.30 -3.13
CA TRP A 65 6.07 14.63 -3.01
C TRP A 65 5.94 13.43 -3.94
N ASP A 66 6.59 13.50 -5.11
CA ASP A 66 6.55 12.45 -6.12
C ASP A 66 7.06 11.11 -5.52
N VAL A 67 8.13 11.17 -4.70
CA VAL A 67 8.67 9.99 -3.99
C VAL A 67 7.66 9.43 -2.98
N LEU A 68 6.99 10.30 -2.22
CA LEU A 68 5.96 9.86 -1.27
C LEU A 68 4.78 9.20 -1.99
N ILE A 69 4.32 9.80 -3.08
CA ILE A 69 3.20 9.30 -3.88
C ILE A 69 3.53 7.92 -4.46
N ASP A 70 4.74 7.74 -4.98
CA ASP A 70 5.21 6.43 -5.47
C ASP A 70 5.25 5.38 -4.35
N ILE A 71 5.79 5.74 -3.18
CA ILE A 71 5.75 4.86 -1.99
C ILE A 71 4.30 4.48 -1.63
N CYS A 72 3.37 5.43 -1.68
CA CYS A 72 1.96 5.18 -1.40
C CYS A 72 1.33 4.23 -2.42
N PHE A 73 1.70 4.31 -3.69
CA PHE A 73 1.17 3.42 -4.71
C PHE A 73 1.79 2.03 -4.70
N ASP A 74 3.09 1.93 -4.43
CA ASP A 74 3.81 0.66 -4.48
C ASP A 74 3.54 -0.19 -3.25
N PHE A 75 3.51 0.43 -2.07
CA PHE A 75 3.42 -0.29 -0.80
C PHE A 75 2.05 -0.17 -0.14
N MET A 76 1.17 0.70 -0.65
CA MET A 76 -0.20 0.90 -0.16
C MET A 76 -0.28 0.93 1.37
N PRO A 77 0.43 1.87 2.04
CA PRO A 77 0.40 1.96 3.48
C PRO A 77 -1.03 2.15 3.98
N SER A 78 -1.35 1.58 5.13
CA SER A 78 -2.65 1.76 5.77
C SER A 78 -2.82 3.15 6.37
N VAL A 79 -1.71 3.79 6.75
CA VAL A 79 -1.67 5.16 7.29
C VAL A 79 -0.50 5.93 6.67
N VAL A 80 -0.75 7.20 6.33
CA VAL A 80 0.26 8.19 5.95
C VAL A 80 0.03 9.44 6.80
N GLU A 81 1.04 9.87 7.52
CA GLU A 81 1.03 11.06 8.39
C GLU A 81 2.18 11.99 7.99
N ILE A 82 1.83 13.23 7.63
CA ILE A 82 2.81 14.27 7.30
C ILE A 82 3.18 14.97 8.61
N ILE A 83 4.40 14.76 9.08
CA ILE A 83 4.92 15.41 10.29
C ILE A 83 5.35 16.83 9.94
N GLU A 84 6.10 16.99 8.84
CA GLU A 84 6.52 18.29 8.34
C GLU A 84 6.57 18.30 6.79
N PRO A 85 6.24 19.45 6.15
CA PRO A 85 5.70 20.68 6.73
C PRO A 85 4.17 20.61 6.94
N LEU A 86 3.65 21.45 7.85
CA LEU A 86 2.21 21.53 8.14
C LEU A 86 1.39 22.21 7.02
N GLU A 87 2.03 23.06 6.23
CA GLU A 87 1.40 23.75 5.11
C GLU A 87 2.05 23.34 3.79
N LEU A 88 1.21 23.03 2.81
CA LEU A 88 1.64 22.55 1.50
C LEU A 88 1.30 23.57 0.43
N LYS A 89 2.32 23.95 -0.35
CA LYS A 89 2.13 24.71 -1.59
C LYS A 89 2.37 23.78 -2.77
N PHE A 90 1.31 23.55 -3.53
CA PHE A 90 1.37 22.77 -4.77
C PHE A 90 1.22 23.68 -5.98
N GLU A 91 1.99 23.39 -7.02
CA GLU A 91 1.75 23.93 -8.35
C GLU A 91 0.53 23.23 -8.97
N GLY A 92 -0.41 24.00 -9.53
CA GLY A 92 -1.65 23.45 -10.08
C GLY A 92 -1.42 22.37 -11.14
N LYS A 93 -0.38 22.53 -11.98
CA LYS A 93 -0.02 21.54 -12.99
C LYS A 93 0.42 20.20 -12.39
N LYS A 94 1.28 20.21 -11.36
CA LYS A 94 1.68 18.99 -10.66
C LYS A 94 0.51 18.29 -9.98
N MET A 95 -0.43 19.08 -9.43
CA MET A 95 -1.66 18.53 -8.85
C MET A 95 -2.55 17.87 -9.91
N GLU A 96 -2.67 18.47 -11.10
CA GLU A 96 -3.40 17.88 -12.23
C GLU A 96 -2.76 16.55 -12.67
N GLU A 97 -1.44 16.51 -12.82
CA GLU A 97 -0.68 15.30 -13.16
C GLU A 97 -0.93 14.19 -12.13
N LEU A 98 -0.80 14.50 -10.83
CA LEU A 98 -1.09 13.57 -9.73
C LEU A 98 -2.53 13.03 -9.78
N LEU A 99 -3.51 13.91 -9.97
CA LEU A 99 -4.92 13.50 -10.03
C LEU A 99 -5.20 12.59 -11.22
N ASN A 100 -4.61 12.87 -12.38
CA ASN A 100 -4.76 12.04 -13.57
C ASN A 100 -4.15 10.65 -13.36
N ASP A 101 -2.97 10.56 -12.75
CA ASP A 101 -2.31 9.28 -12.45
C ASP A 101 -3.10 8.46 -11.40
N LEU A 102 -3.62 9.13 -10.37
CA LEU A 102 -4.52 8.51 -9.39
C LEU A 102 -5.77 7.94 -10.07
N LEU A 103 -6.43 8.72 -10.93
CA LEU A 103 -7.61 8.28 -11.66
C LEU A 103 -7.30 7.11 -12.58
N ALA A 104 -6.17 7.13 -13.30
CA ALA A 104 -5.76 6.03 -14.16
C ALA A 104 -5.60 4.72 -13.37
N LYS A 105 -4.92 4.77 -12.21
CA LYS A 105 -4.73 3.61 -11.33
C LYS A 105 -6.07 3.12 -10.75
N LEU A 106 -6.94 4.02 -10.30
CA LEU A 106 -8.28 3.67 -9.80
C LEU A 106 -9.17 3.05 -10.88
N HIS A 107 -9.17 3.59 -12.10
CA HIS A 107 -9.91 3.03 -13.22
C HIS A 107 -9.44 1.62 -13.56
N LYS A 108 -8.13 1.38 -13.59
CA LYS A 108 -7.55 0.05 -13.80
C LYS A 108 -8.01 -0.94 -12.71
N ASN A 109 -7.96 -0.55 -11.45
CA ASN A 109 -8.41 -1.39 -10.33
C ASN A 109 -9.91 -1.67 -10.38
N SER A 110 -10.74 -0.67 -10.75
CA SER A 110 -12.18 -0.86 -10.93
C SER A 110 -12.51 -1.87 -12.04
N MET A 111 -11.80 -1.80 -13.17
CA MET A 111 -11.96 -2.75 -14.27
C MET A 111 -11.57 -4.17 -13.84
N MET A 112 -10.45 -4.33 -13.13
CA MET A 112 -10.03 -5.63 -12.61
C MET A 112 -11.08 -6.22 -11.65
N MET A 113 -11.61 -5.43 -10.71
CA MET A 113 -12.66 -5.89 -9.80
C MET A 113 -13.95 -6.28 -10.53
N ARG A 114 -14.36 -5.52 -11.55
CA ARG A 114 -15.55 -5.85 -12.35
C ARG A 114 -15.39 -7.16 -13.11
N ASN A 115 -14.23 -7.39 -13.71
CA ASN A 115 -13.92 -8.65 -14.40
C ASN A 115 -13.93 -9.82 -13.43
N LEU A 116 -13.25 -9.71 -12.29
CA LEU A 116 -13.24 -10.74 -11.25
C LEU A 116 -14.65 -11.04 -10.73
N HIS A 117 -15.48 -10.02 -10.55
CA HIS A 117 -16.88 -10.22 -10.14
C HIS A 117 -17.69 -10.97 -11.20
N ALA A 118 -17.55 -10.60 -12.48
CA ALA A 118 -18.22 -11.27 -13.59
C ALA A 118 -17.82 -12.74 -13.69
N GLU A 119 -16.52 -13.04 -13.62
CA GLU A 119 -15.98 -14.40 -13.59
C GLU A 119 -16.51 -15.18 -12.38
N ASN A 120 -16.54 -14.58 -11.18
CA ASN A 120 -17.07 -15.21 -9.97
C ASN A 120 -18.55 -15.58 -10.11
N VAL A 121 -19.36 -14.68 -10.68
CA VAL A 121 -20.78 -14.93 -10.95
C VAL A 121 -20.96 -16.06 -11.96
N GLN A 122 -20.13 -16.11 -13.01
CA GLN A 122 -20.18 -17.20 -13.99
C GLN A 122 -19.80 -18.55 -13.37
N MET A 123 -18.68 -18.63 -12.65
CA MET A 123 -18.23 -19.84 -11.98
C MET A 123 -19.28 -20.39 -11.01
N LYS A 124 -19.93 -19.52 -10.21
CA LYS A 124 -21.01 -19.93 -9.29
C LYS A 124 -22.23 -20.50 -10.03
N ARG A 125 -22.54 -19.98 -11.22
CA ARG A 125 -23.63 -20.51 -12.05
C ARG A 125 -23.30 -21.89 -12.62
N GLU A 126 -22.07 -22.11 -13.04
CA GLU A 126 -21.63 -23.42 -13.57
C GLU A 126 -21.60 -24.48 -12.46
N LEU A 127 -21.00 -24.18 -11.30
CA LEU A 127 -20.98 -25.07 -10.13
C LEU A 127 -22.39 -25.37 -9.58
N GLY A 128 -23.31 -24.40 -9.67
CA GLY A 128 -24.71 -24.61 -9.30
C GLY A 128 -25.48 -25.52 -10.26
N ARG A 129 -25.01 -25.66 -11.52
CA ARG A 129 -25.61 -26.56 -12.53
C ARG A 129 -25.04 -27.98 -12.45
N GLU A 130 -23.87 -28.19 -11.86
CA GLU A 130 -23.28 -29.52 -11.67
C GLU A 130 -23.82 -30.25 -10.42
N ASN A 131 -24.49 -29.55 -9.50
CA ASN A 131 -25.02 -30.10 -8.25
C ASN A 131 -26.55 -30.31 -8.23
N GLY A 132 -27.24 -30.17 -9.38
CA GLY A 132 -28.70 -30.36 -9.52
C GLY A 132 -29.03 -31.21 -10.71
#